data_AF-A0A183L3C9-F1
#
_entry.id   AF-A0A183L3C9-F1
#
_cell.length_a   1.000
_cell.length_b   1.000
_cell.length_c   1.000
_cell.angle_alpha   90.00
_cell.angle_beta   90.00
_cell.angle_gamma   90.00
#
_symmetry.space_group_name_H-M   'P 1'
#
loop_
_entity.id
_entity.type
_entity.pdbx_description
1 polymer ?
#
loop_
_entity_poly.entity_id
_entity_poly.type
_entity_poly.pdbx_seq_one_letter_code
_entity_poly.pdbx_strand_id
1 'polypeptide(L)'
;MFHSVRDTWISASRHNMADVRELIPEFFYLPDFLINSNHFEMGIKQNGVEVNNVVLPPWAKSDPREFIRVHREVSIYKLTCLCLSAYIYIYIY
;
A
#
# COMPACT_ATOMS: atom_id res chain seq x y z
N MET A 1 -4.14 -2.67 -11.88
CA MET A 1 -5.14 -2.30 -10.87
C MET A 1 -4.51 -2.41 -9.49
N PHE A 2 -4.70 -1.41 -8.62
CA PHE A 2 -4.15 -1.39 -7.27
C PHE A 2 -5.03 -2.23 -6.33
N HIS A 3 -4.53 -3.38 -5.88
CA HIS A 3 -5.31 -4.31 -5.05
C HIS A 3 -4.52 -4.84 -3.84
N SER A 4 -3.20 -4.64 -3.81
CA SER A 4 -2.31 -5.12 -2.75
C SER A 4 -1.16 -4.14 -2.63
N VAL A 5 -0.92 -3.66 -1.41
CA VAL A 5 0.22 -2.77 -1.14
C VAL A 5 1.54 -3.52 -1.39
N ARG A 6 1.60 -4.79 -0.99
CA ARG A 6 2.76 -5.67 -1.18
C ARG A 6 3.12 -5.86 -2.65
N ASP A 7 2.15 -6.24 -3.47
CA ASP A 7 2.41 -6.56 -4.87
C ASP A 7 2.78 -5.30 -5.66
N THR A 8 2.13 -4.18 -5.35
CA THR A 8 2.45 -2.88 -5.96
C THR A 8 3.87 -2.45 -5.64
N TRP A 9 4.30 -2.60 -4.39
CA TRP A 9 5.66 -2.31 -3.97
C TRP A 9 6.68 -3.22 -4.67
N ILE A 10 6.43 -4.52 -4.71
CA ILE A 10 7.33 -5.50 -5.36
C ILE A 10 7.45 -5.23 -6.86
N SER A 11 6.36 -4.82 -7.51
CA SER A 11 6.38 -4.42 -8.92
C SER A 11 7.28 -3.20 -9.15
N ALA A 12 7.07 -2.13 -8.38
CA ALA A 12 7.80 -0.87 -8.53
C ALA A 12 9.27 -0.95 -8.08
N SER A 13 9.60 -1.78 -7.08
CA SER A 13 10.96 -1.87 -6.53
C SER A 13 11.84 -2.95 -7.15
N ARG A 14 11.26 -4.09 -7.55
CA ARG A 14 12.05 -5.27 -7.97
C ARG A 14 11.84 -5.67 -9.42
N HIS A 15 10.64 -5.55 -9.96
CA HIS A 15 10.32 -6.11 -11.28
C HIS A 15 10.45 -5.11 -12.41
N ASN A 16 10.28 -3.81 -12.13
CA ASN A 16 10.34 -2.79 -13.16
C ASN A 16 11.11 -1.55 -12.69
N MET A 17 12.40 -1.48 -13.03
CA MET A 17 13.26 -0.33 -12.70
C MET A 17 12.85 0.97 -13.42
N ALA A 18 11.96 0.90 -14.42
CA ALA A 18 11.41 2.08 -15.08
C ALA A 18 10.05 2.52 -14.48
N ASP A 19 9.45 1.72 -13.58
CA ASP A 19 8.18 2.03 -12.90
C ASP A 19 8.46 2.85 -11.64
N VAL A 20 8.79 4.12 -11.84
CA VAL A 20 8.93 5.07 -10.74
C VAL A 20 7.54 5.46 -10.25
N ARG A 21 7.20 5.02 -9.03
CA ARG A 21 5.96 5.39 -8.36
C ARG A 21 6.27 6.17 -7.09
N GLU A 22 5.64 7.32 -6.97
CA GLU A 22 5.69 8.15 -5.77
C GLU A 22 4.47 7.90 -4.90
N LEU A 23 4.65 7.99 -3.58
CA LEU A 23 3.53 7.93 -2.66
C LEU A 23 2.74 9.24 -2.74
N ILE A 24 1.44 9.11 -2.94
CA ILE A 24 0.53 10.24 -2.88
C ILE A 24 0.20 10.61 -1.41
N PRO A 25 -0.17 11.86 -1.12
CA PRO A 25 -0.45 12.33 0.24
C PRO A 25 -1.48 11.49 1.03
N GLU A 26 -2.42 10.86 0.33
CA GLU A 26 -3.51 10.04 0.88
C GLU A 26 -2.98 8.89 1.73
N PHE A 27 -1.80 8.33 1.41
CA PHE A 27 -1.12 7.31 2.22
C PHE A 27 -0.76 7.76 3.64
N PHE A 28 -0.83 9.06 3.93
CA PHE A 28 -0.47 9.65 5.22
C PHE A 28 -1.65 10.19 5.99
N TYR A 29 -2.88 10.22 5.47
CA TYR A 29 -4.00 10.74 6.26
C TYR A 29 -5.37 10.16 5.92
N LEU A 30 -5.52 9.51 4.77
CA LEU A 30 -6.82 9.04 4.30
C LEU A 30 -6.85 7.50 4.36
N PRO A 31 -7.43 6.87 5.38
CA PRO A 31 -7.59 5.41 5.38
C PRO A 31 -8.62 4.94 4.34
N ASP A 32 -9.53 5.81 3.93
CA ASP A 32 -10.69 5.45 3.11
C ASP A 32 -10.31 5.03 1.68
N PHE A 33 -9.17 5.48 1.12
CA PHE A 33 -8.76 5.04 -0.22
C PHE A 33 -8.37 3.55 -0.28
N LEU A 34 -8.14 2.91 0.87
CA LEU A 34 -7.82 1.49 0.99
C LEU A 34 -9.07 0.61 1.11
N ILE A 35 -10.23 1.24 1.32
CA ILE A 35 -11.52 0.57 1.51
C ILE A 35 -12.39 0.82 0.29
N ASN A 36 -12.99 -0.23 -0.24
CA ASN A 36 -14.02 -0.12 -1.25
C ASN A 36 -15.38 0.17 -0.59
N SER A 37 -15.55 1.37 -0.04
CA SER A 37 -16.79 1.78 0.64
C SER A 37 -18.01 1.82 -0.30
N ASN A 38 -17.77 2.01 -1.59
CA ASN A 38 -18.81 2.06 -2.62
C ASN A 38 -19.24 0.69 -3.13
N HIS A 39 -18.63 -0.40 -2.61
CA HIS A 39 -18.88 -1.78 -3.05
C HIS A 39 -18.82 -1.94 -4.57
N PHE A 40 -17.87 -1.26 -5.21
CA PHE A 40 -17.66 -1.37 -6.65
C PHE A 40 -17.21 -2.79 -6.99
N GLU A 41 -17.85 -3.42 -7.97
CA GLU A 41 -17.39 -4.68 -8.54
C GLU A 41 -16.14 -4.43 -9.39
N MET A 42 -14.95 -4.59 -8.78
CA MET A 42 -13.68 -4.43 -9.49
C MET A 42 -13.27 -5.67 -10.29
N GLY A 43 -14.11 -6.72 -10.25
CA GLY A 43 -13.91 -7.98 -10.96
C GLY A 43 -13.09 -9.01 -10.18
N ILE A 44 -12.84 -10.14 -10.83
CA ILE A 44 -12.13 -11.29 -10.26
C ILE A 44 -10.77 -11.38 -10.95
N LYS A 45 -9.71 -11.53 -10.15
CA LYS A 45 -8.36 -11.76 -10.68
C LYS A 45 -8.30 -13.11 -11.41
N GLN A 46 -7.29 -13.27 -12.26
CA GLN A 46 -7.03 -14.53 -12.98
C GLN A 46 -6.85 -15.75 -12.06
N ASN A 47 -6.53 -15.54 -10.79
CA ASN A 47 -6.40 -16.59 -9.77
C ASN A 47 -7.71 -16.85 -8.99
N GLY A 48 -8.84 -16.30 -9.42
CA GLY A 48 -10.15 -16.48 -8.78
C GLY A 48 -10.42 -15.62 -7.55
N VAL A 49 -9.47 -14.76 -7.14
CA VAL A 49 -9.65 -13.87 -5.99
C VAL A 49 -10.41 -12.62 -6.42
N GLU A 50 -11.53 -12.34 -5.75
CA GLU A 50 -12.30 -11.11 -5.95
C GLU A 50 -11.49 -9.89 -5.51
N VAL A 51 -11.49 -8.84 -6.34
CA VAL A 51 -10.86 -7.56 -6.00
C VAL A 51 -11.90 -6.71 -5.28
N ASN A 52 -11.67 -6.46 -3.99
CA ASN A 52 -12.55 -5.63 -3.18
C ASN A 52 -11.72 -4.61 -2.38
N ASN A 53 -11.55 -4.80 -1.07
CA ASN A 53 -10.65 -3.98 -0.27
C ASN A 53 -9.18 -4.22 -0.65
N VAL A 54 -8.35 -3.19 -0.47
CA VAL A 54 -6.91 -3.31 -0.70
C VAL A 54 -6.31 -4.27 0.33
N VAL A 55 -5.55 -5.23 -0.14
CA VAL A 55 -4.83 -6.17 0.74
C VAL A 55 -3.71 -5.42 1.45
N LEU A 56 -3.89 -5.27 2.76
CA LEU A 56 -2.91 -4.64 3.65
C LEU A 56 -1.89 -5.67 4.16
N PRO A 57 -0.70 -5.21 4.60
CA PRO A 57 0.28 -6.10 5.20
C PRO A 57 -0.22 -6.74 6.51
N PRO A 58 0.34 -7.89 6.94
CA PRO A 58 -0.14 -8.62 8.12
C PRO A 58 -0.14 -7.81 9.43
N TRP A 59 0.84 -6.91 9.62
CA TRP A 59 0.92 -6.07 10.82
C TRP A 59 -0.23 -5.07 10.95
N ALA A 60 -0.84 -4.67 9.83
CA ALA A 60 -1.96 -3.75 9.83
C ALA A 60 -3.27 -4.44 10.24
N LYS A 61 -3.28 -5.79 10.38
CA LYS A 61 -4.46 -6.57 10.81
C LYS A 61 -5.74 -6.26 10.01
N SER A 62 -5.58 -5.95 8.72
CA SER A 62 -6.67 -5.49 7.84
C SER A 62 -7.36 -4.19 8.30
N ASP A 63 -6.71 -3.39 9.15
CA ASP A 63 -7.15 -2.07 9.57
C ASP A 63 -6.38 -0.97 8.79
N PRO A 64 -7.06 -0.25 7.87
CA PRO A 64 -6.49 0.87 7.13
C PRO A 64 -6.03 2.02 8.03
N ARG A 65 -6.69 2.25 9.16
CA ARG A 65 -6.30 3.32 10.09
C ARG A 65 -4.94 3.04 10.68
N GLU A 66 -4.70 1.77 11.00
CA GLU A 66 -3.44 1.36 11.56
C GLU A 66 -2.31 1.44 10.53
N PHE A 67 -2.63 1.14 9.28
CA PHE A 67 -1.73 1.39 8.15
C PHE A 67 -1.33 2.88 8.03
N ILE A 68 -2.31 3.80 8.11
CA ILE A 68 -2.08 5.24 8.03
C ILE A 68 -1.30 5.76 9.25
N ARG A 69 -1.60 5.30 10.47
CA ARG A 69 -0.87 5.73 11.69
C ARG A 69 0.62 5.47 11.54
N VAL A 70 0.96 4.26 11.10
CA VAL A 70 2.34 3.82 10.88
C VAL A 70 3.00 4.63 9.76
N HIS A 71 2.31 4.91 8.65
CA HIS A 71 2.84 5.77 7.58
C HIS A 71 3.06 7.23 8.03
N ARG A 72 2.19 7.76 8.90
CA ARG A 72 2.35 9.09 9.50
C ARG A 72 3.60 9.19 10.35
N GLU A 73 3.84 8.20 11.20
CA GLU A 73 5.04 8.17 12.05
C GLU A 73 6.30 8.21 11.19
N VAL A 74 6.35 7.44 10.10
CA VAL A 74 7.47 7.40 9.16
C VAL A 74 7.73 8.73 8.48
N SER A 75 6.67 9.36 7.99
CA SER A 75 6.75 10.65 7.28
C SER A 75 7.37 11.73 8.17
N ILE A 76 7.08 11.70 9.48
CA ILE A 76 7.62 12.65 10.45
C ILE A 76 9.11 12.42 10.73
N TYR A 77 9.59 11.17 10.69
CA TYR A 77 10.98 10.84 11.04
C TYR A 77 11.95 10.70 9.85
N LYS A 78 11.48 10.70 8.60
CA LYS A 78 12.31 10.36 7.42
C LYS A 78 12.18 11.37 6.28
N LEU A 79 13.05 12.38 6.29
CA LEU A 79 13.20 13.36 5.20
C LEU A 79 13.99 12.85 3.98
N THR A 80 14.40 11.57 3.92
CA THR A 80 15.30 11.07 2.87
C THR A 80 14.79 9.80 2.16
N CYS A 81 14.78 9.87 0.83
CA CYS A 81 14.30 8.88 -0.13
C CYS A 81 14.83 7.44 0.11
N LEU A 82 16.05 7.30 0.63
CA LEU A 82 16.70 6.01 0.93
C LEU A 82 16.02 5.23 2.07
N CYS A 83 15.40 5.92 3.02
CA CYS A 83 14.81 5.30 4.20
C CYS A 83 13.39 4.79 3.97
N LEU A 84 12.68 5.31 2.96
CA LEU A 84 11.33 4.90 2.60
C LEU A 84 11.34 3.48 2.00
N SER A 85 12.31 3.20 1.12
CA SER A 85 12.46 1.86 0.51
C SER A 85 12.76 0.78 1.54
N ALA A 86 13.72 1.02 2.43
CA ALA A 86 14.02 0.08 3.52
C ALA A 86 12.87 -0.05 4.52
N TYR A 87 12.13 1.03 4.78
CA TYR A 87 10.96 1.00 5.67
C TYR A 87 9.84 0.15 5.09
N ILE A 88 9.46 0.43 3.85
CA ILE A 88 8.40 -0.29 3.18
C ILE A 88 8.81 -1.77 3.06
N TYR A 89 10.09 -2.09 2.87
CA TYR A 89 10.56 -3.48 2.92
C TYR A 89 10.34 -4.16 4.28
N ILE A 90 10.65 -3.50 5.40
CA ILE A 90 10.49 -4.08 6.75
C ILE A 90 9.02 -4.26 7.12
N TYR A 91 8.17 -3.33 6.71
CA TYR A 91 6.76 -3.36 7.08
C TYR A 91 5.93 -4.15 6.05
N ILE A 92 6.23 -4.15 4.76
CA ILE A 92 5.45 -4.95 3.81
C ILE A 92 5.63 -6.47 4.00
N TYR A 93 6.75 -6.92 4.57
CA TYR A 93 7.04 -8.34 4.79
C TYR A 93 6.51 -8.88 6.10
#